data_AF-G7JV34-F1
#
_entry.id   AF-G7JV34-F1
#
_cell.length_a   1.000
_cell.length_b   1.000
_cell.length_c   1.000
_cell.angle_alpha   90.00
_cell.angle_beta   90.00
_cell.angle_gamma   90.00
#
_symmetry.space_group_name_H-M   'P 1'
#
loop_
_entity.id
_entity.type
_entity.pdbx_description
1 polymer ?
#
loop_
_entity_poly.entity_id
_entity_poly.type
_entity_poly.pdbx_seq_one_letter_code
_entity_poly.pdbx_strand_id
1 'polypeptide(L)'
;MTSICESNTNQENFSLCVAKQLFSLEKSDNIVFSPLSLQVVLSIIAAGSKGPTQQQILDFLDFKSINHVNLFVSQLVSIILKDAAPAGGLAFL
;
A
#
# COMPACT_ATOMS: atom_id res chain seq x y z
N MET A 1 4.12 10.29 -21.74
CA MET A 1 3.57 9.55 -20.58
C MET A 1 4.73 9.37 -19.62
N THR A 2 4.95 10.32 -18.72
CA THR A 2 6.17 10.41 -17.90
C THR A 2 6.19 9.27 -16.88
N SER A 3 7.21 8.41 -16.96
CA SER A 3 7.52 7.37 -15.97
C SER A 3 7.67 8.03 -14.59
N ILE A 4 6.72 7.76 -13.70
CA ILE A 4 6.64 8.40 -12.37
C ILE A 4 7.82 8.02 -11.47
N CYS A 5 8.48 6.88 -11.72
CA CYS A 5 9.65 6.42 -10.98
C CYS A 5 10.73 5.94 -11.98
N GLU A 6 11.36 6.84 -12.73
CA GLU A 6 12.59 6.50 -13.47
C GLU A 6 13.80 6.78 -12.56
N SER A 7 14.37 5.75 -11.94
CA SER A 7 15.68 5.86 -11.32
C SER A 7 16.54 4.65 -11.70
N ASN A 8 17.55 4.94 -12.52
CA ASN A 8 18.65 4.04 -12.81
C ASN A 8 19.24 3.47 -11.50
N THR A 9 19.52 2.17 -11.53
CA THR A 9 20.15 1.34 -10.48
C THR A 9 19.33 0.98 -9.23
N ASN A 10 18.75 -0.22 -9.30
CA ASN A 10 18.62 -1.22 -8.23
C ASN A 10 17.91 -0.79 -6.92
N GLN A 11 16.61 -1.10 -6.86
CA GLN A 11 15.85 -1.39 -5.64
C GLN A 11 15.33 -0.17 -4.85
N GLU A 12 14.32 0.53 -5.39
CA GLU A 12 13.53 1.50 -4.61
C GLU A 12 12.19 0.91 -4.16
N ASN A 13 11.96 0.88 -2.85
CA ASN A 13 10.67 0.50 -2.27
C ASN A 13 9.60 1.53 -2.63
N PHE A 14 8.39 1.09 -2.98
CA PHE A 14 7.20 1.93 -3.26
C PHE A 14 7.05 3.16 -2.33
N SER A 15 7.35 3.00 -1.03
CA SER A 15 7.26 4.06 -0.03
C SER A 15 8.17 5.25 -0.33
N LEU A 16 9.37 4.99 -0.88
CA LEU A 16 10.33 6.03 -1.23
C LEU A 16 9.88 6.81 -2.47
N CYS A 17 9.32 6.12 -3.47
CA CYS A 17 8.81 6.83 -4.65
C CYS A 17 7.64 7.76 -4.28
N VAL A 18 6.70 7.29 -3.43
CA VAL A 18 5.61 8.13 -2.91
C VAL A 18 6.15 9.32 -2.11
N ALA A 19 7.13 9.09 -1.21
CA ALA A 19 7.73 10.17 -0.43
C ALA A 19 8.36 11.24 -1.32
N LYS A 20 9.20 10.84 -2.29
CA LYS A 20 9.86 11.77 -3.23
C LYS A 20 8.84 12.62 -3.99
N GLN A 21 7.75 12.01 -4.45
CA GLN A 21 6.71 12.73 -5.17
C GLN A 21 5.99 13.73 -4.26
N LEU A 22 5.68 13.35 -3.01
CA LEU A 22 5.10 14.27 -2.03
C LEU A 22 6.05 15.44 -1.71
N PHE A 23 7.34 15.18 -1.50
CA PHE A 23 8.35 16.23 -1.28
C PHE A 23 8.53 17.16 -2.48
N SER A 24 8.31 16.67 -3.70
CA SER A 24 8.34 17.53 -4.89
C SER A 24 7.10 18.42 -5.01
N LEU A 25 5.97 18.00 -4.45
CA LEU A 25 4.70 18.73 -4.51
C LEU A 25 4.62 19.78 -3.39
N GLU A 26 5.02 19.40 -2.17
CA GLU A 26 4.98 20.23 -0.97
C GLU A 26 6.40 20.61 -0.54
N LYS A 27 6.78 21.88 -0.76
CA LYS A 27 8.17 22.35 -0.59
C LYS A 27 8.51 22.85 0.82
N SER A 28 7.52 23.10 1.68
CA SER A 28 7.73 23.79 2.95
C SER A 28 6.97 23.23 4.14
N ASP A 29 6.15 22.20 3.94
CA ASP A 29 5.25 21.66 4.97
C ASP A 29 5.68 20.26 5.42
N ASN A 30 5.31 19.90 6.66
CA ASN A 30 5.57 18.57 7.19
C ASN A 30 4.69 17.54 6.47
N ILE A 31 5.32 16.61 5.76
CA ILE A 31 4.63 15.52 5.07
C ILE A 31 4.63 14.29 5.99
N VAL A 32 3.43 13.79 6.31
CA VAL A 32 3.23 12.52 7.01
C VAL A 32 2.28 11.67 6.19
N PHE A 33 2.70 10.45 5.88
CA PHE A 33 1.84 9.45 5.24
C PHE A 33 2.17 8.06 5.78
N SER A 34 1.23 7.14 5.64
CA SER A 34 1.41 5.73 6.00
C SER A 34 1.59 4.90 4.72
N PRO A 35 2.82 4.45 4.40
CA PRO A 35 3.06 3.61 3.22
C PRO A 35 2.20 2.34 3.24
N LEU A 36 2.06 1.71 4.42
CA LEU A 36 1.32 0.47 4.58
C LEU A 36 -0.18 0.65 4.29
N SER A 37 -0.78 1.73 4.80
CA SER A 37 -2.19 2.02 4.54
C SER A 37 -2.45 2.24 3.04
N LEU A 38 -1.53 2.92 2.34
CA LEU A 38 -1.66 3.16 0.90
C LEU A 38 -1.47 1.87 0.09
N GLN A 39 -0.54 1.00 0.48
CA GLN A 39 -0.39 -0.33 -0.11
C GLN A 39 -1.63 -1.19 0.06
N VAL A 40 -2.28 -1.17 1.23
CA VAL A 40 -3.53 -1.92 1.48
C VAL A 40 -4.66 -1.45 0.57
N VAL A 41 -4.88 -0.13 0.50
CA VAL A 41 -5.95 0.42 -0.33
C VAL A 41 -5.72 0.09 -1.81
N LEU A 42 -4.50 0.27 -2.31
CA LEU A 42 -4.15 -0.08 -3.69
C LEU A 42 -4.28 -1.59 -3.96
N SER A 43 -3.94 -2.43 -2.98
CA SER A 43 -4.12 -3.88 -3.06
C SER A 43 -5.60 -4.27 -3.24
N ILE A 44 -6.50 -3.63 -2.49
CA ILE A 44 -7.95 -3.83 -2.61
C ILE A 44 -8.45 -3.37 -3.99
N ILE A 45 -7.97 -2.22 -4.48
CA ILE A 45 -8.31 -1.71 -5.81
C ILE A 45 -7.78 -2.65 -6.91
N ALA A 46 -6.58 -3.21 -6.76
CA ALA A 46 -6.03 -4.21 -7.67
C ALA A 46 -6.88 -5.49 -7.70
N ALA A 47 -7.38 -5.93 -6.54
CA ALA A 47 -8.27 -7.10 -6.45
C ALA A 47 -9.65 -6.86 -7.09
N GLY A 48 -10.17 -5.63 -7.01
CA GLY A 48 -11.45 -5.23 -7.62
C GLY A 48 -11.36 -4.83 -9.10
N SER A 49 -10.17 -4.64 -9.65
CA SER A 49 -9.94 -4.23 -11.04
C SER A 49 -9.55 -5.40 -11.94
N LYS A 50 -9.54 -5.18 -13.26
CA LYS A 50 -9.12 -6.15 -14.28
C LYS A 50 -8.37 -5.45 -15.41
N GLY A 51 -7.62 -6.24 -16.19
CA GLY A 51 -6.95 -5.75 -17.40
C GLY A 51 -5.85 -4.72 -17.08
N PRO A 52 -5.67 -3.68 -17.92
CA PRO A 52 -4.56 -2.74 -17.79
C PRO A 52 -4.46 -2.03 -16.44
N THR A 53 -5.59 -1.67 -15.83
CA THR A 53 -5.63 -0.99 -14.53
C THR A 53 -5.06 -1.87 -13.41
N GLN A 54 -5.39 -3.17 -13.43
CA GLN A 54 -4.84 -4.10 -12.45
C GLN A 54 -3.32 -4.23 -12.59
N GLN A 55 -2.83 -4.34 -13.84
CA GLN A 55 -1.40 -4.47 -14.09
C GLN A 55 -0.62 -3.23 -13.65
N GLN A 56 -1.12 -2.02 -13.94
CA GLN A 56 -0.49 -0.77 -13.52
C GLN A 56 -0.34 -0.67 -12.00
N ILE A 57 -1.35 -1.10 -11.25
CA ILE A 57 -1.30 -1.07 -9.78
C ILE A 57 -0.31 -2.13 -9.25
N LEU A 58 -0.27 -3.32 -9.85
CA LEU A 58 0.69 -4.36 -9.48
C LEU A 58 2.13 -3.91 -9.74
N ASP A 59 2.40 -3.32 -10.90
CA ASP A 59 3.72 -2.81 -11.27
C ASP A 59 4.15 -1.68 -10.33
N PHE A 60 3.23 -0.78 -9.97
CA PHE A 60 3.52 0.32 -9.04
C PHE A 60 3.81 -0.14 -7.61
N LEU A 61 3.15 -1.21 -7.17
CA LEU A 61 3.38 -1.81 -5.85
C LEU A 61 4.55 -2.82 -5.84
N ASP A 62 5.20 -3.05 -6.98
CA ASP A 62 6.22 -4.09 -7.19
C ASP A 62 5.73 -5.51 -6.82
N PHE A 63 4.44 -5.77 -7.01
CA PHE A 63 3.86 -7.10 -6.80
C PHE A 63 3.93 -7.94 -8.07
N LYS A 64 4.60 -9.09 -7.99
CA LYS A 64 4.73 -10.04 -9.11
C LYS A 64 3.40 -10.63 -9.61
N SER A 65 2.36 -10.66 -8.76
CA SER A 65 1.03 -11.14 -9.15
C SER A 65 -0.05 -10.73 -8.14
N ILE A 66 -1.31 -10.77 -8.56
CA ILE A 66 -2.47 -10.54 -7.69
C ILE A 66 -2.58 -11.57 -6.56
N ASN A 67 -2.02 -12.78 -6.74
CA ASN A 67 -2.00 -13.78 -5.68
C ASN A 67 -1.10 -13.32 -4.52
N HIS A 68 0.01 -12.65 -4.80
CA HIS A 68 0.85 -12.05 -3.76
C HIS A 68 0.14 -10.90 -3.03
N VAL A 69 -0.64 -10.10 -3.77
CA VAL A 69 -1.50 -9.06 -3.18
C VAL A 69 -2.52 -9.65 -2.22
N ASN A 70 -3.25 -10.67 -2.64
CA ASN A 70 -4.27 -11.31 -1.80
C ASN A 70 -3.68 -11.99 -0.57
N LEU A 71 -2.49 -12.59 -0.68
CA LEU A 71 -1.77 -13.16 0.47
C LEU A 71 -1.32 -12.07 1.44
N PHE A 72 -0.75 -10.97 0.94
CA PHE A 72 -0.34 -9.82 1.73
C PHE A 72 -1.52 -9.17 2.46
N VAL A 73 -2.63 -8.93 1.74
CA VAL A 73 -3.87 -8.42 2.33
C VAL A 73 -4.42 -9.39 3.37
N SER A 74 -4.44 -10.70 3.11
CA SER A 74 -4.92 -11.69 4.09
C SER A 74 -4.07 -11.72 5.35
N GLN A 75 -2.74 -11.60 5.22
CA GLN A 75 -1.82 -11.50 6.35
C GLN A 75 -2.04 -10.20 7.14
N LEU A 76 -2.19 -9.06 6.46
CA LEU A 76 -2.45 -7.78 7.11
C LEU A 76 -3.81 -7.74 7.80
N VAL A 77 -4.85 -8.24 7.15
CA VAL A 77 -6.18 -8.41 7.75
C VAL A 77 -6.08 -9.29 8.99
N SER A 78 -5.35 -10.41 8.93
CA SER A 78 -5.13 -11.27 10.10
C SER A 78 -4.39 -10.56 11.23
N ILE A 79 -3.38 -9.73 10.93
CA ILE A 79 -2.62 -8.99 11.94
C ILE A 79 -3.43 -7.84 12.54
N ILE A 80 -4.11 -7.06 11.70
CA ILE A 80 -4.89 -5.88 12.10
C ILE A 80 -6.19 -6.30 12.82
N LEU A 81 -6.90 -7.33 12.33
CA LEU A 81 -8.14 -7.81 12.99
C LEU A 81 -7.88 -8.67 14.23
N LYS A 82 -6.68 -9.24 14.42
CA LYS A 82 -6.34 -9.89 15.69
C LYS A 82 -6.38 -8.90 16.86
N ASP A 83 -6.00 -7.66 16.62
CA ASP A 83 -6.06 -6.57 17.60
C ASP A 83 -7.46 -5.95 17.71
N ALA A 84 -8.36 -6.25 16.76
CA ALA A 84 -9.78 -5.92 16.82
C ALA A 84 -10.64 -6.99 17.52
N ALA A 85 -10.01 -7.98 18.18
CA ALA A 85 -10.70 -8.80 19.17
C ALA A 85 -11.34 -7.85 20.20
N PRO A 86 -12.58 -8.11 20.63
CA PRO A 86 -13.38 -7.09 21.29
C PRO A 86 -12.66 -6.65 22.56
N ALA A 87 -12.27 -5.37 22.62
CA ALA A 87 -12.21 -4.61 23.87
C ALA A 87 -13.63 -4.42 24.45
N GLY A 88 -14.40 -5.52 24.43
CA GLY A 88 -15.77 -5.68 24.85
C GLY A 88 -15.87 -6.97 25.68
N GLY A 89 -14.90 -7.18 26.56
CA GLY A 89 -15.13 -7.95 27.77
C GLY A 89 -15.84 -7.06 28.77
N LEU A 90 -17.17 -6.97 28.67
CA LEU A 90 -17.99 -6.67 29.84
C LEU A 90 -17.78 -7.82 30.84
N ALA A 91 -16.83 -7.67 31.75
CA ALA A 91 -16.85 -8.38 33.01
C ALA A 91 -17.75 -7.57 33.95
N PHE A 92 -18.99 -8.05 34.09
CA PHE A 92 -19.95 -7.59 35.09
C PHE A 92 -19.42 -7.83 36.51
N LEU A 93 -19.91 -6.98 37.43
CA LEU A 93 -19.78 -6.97 38.90
C LEU A 93 -18.69 -6.05 39.47
#